data_AF-A0A935MLK9-F1
#
_entry.id   AF-A0A935MLK9-F1
#
_cell.length_a   1.000
_cell.length_b   1.000
_cell.length_c   1.000
_cell.angle_alpha   90.00
_cell.angle_beta   90.00
_cell.angle_gamma   90.00
#
_symmetry.space_group_name_H-M   'P 1'
#
loop_
_entity.id
_entity.type
_entity.pdbx_description
1 polymer ?
#
loop_
_entity_poly.entity_id
_entity_poly.type
_entity_poly.pdbx_seq_one_letter_code
_entity_poly.pdbx_strand_id
1 'polypeptide(L)'
;MALIFWLFIDLDPKNPNISLMAGIALWMAIWWVTEAVSLAVTAIVPVLMLPVLGIAEVKEVAQQYTDSIIFLFFGGFMLAFAIEKWNLHKRIALKILSIVGKSPRTVLLGTMISTFLISNWISNTATTVMLFSAVLALIHETKQYLKHDKEKFAAAMLLGLAFSATIGGMATPVGTPPNMYFFKVFRETYAQDYDFNFLKWSMIGYPIAVTFLIVCYIVLSKYFMKHLNSFEIGREYFREQYKKLGKMGPEEKWVFGIFISCILLWFSRADIDLGVFKIHGWANLFKVPKFVDDSFVALAAAMLLFLIPSKVRKEVPF
;
A
#
# COMPACT_ATOMS: atom_id res chain seq x y z
N MET A 1 -13.13 -0.67 -32.39
CA MET A 1 -13.29 -2.08 -31.96
C MET A 1 -14.57 -2.32 -31.16
N ALA A 2 -14.92 -1.53 -30.13
CA ALA A 2 -16.19 -1.67 -29.40
C ALA A 2 -17.44 -1.56 -30.31
N LEU A 3 -17.43 -0.59 -31.24
CA LEU A 3 -18.44 -0.42 -32.30
C LEU A 3 -18.58 -1.63 -33.23
N ILE A 4 -17.53 -2.44 -33.40
CA ILE A 4 -17.57 -3.64 -34.26
C ILE A 4 -18.29 -4.78 -33.52
N PHE A 5 -18.08 -4.91 -32.20
CA PHE A 5 -18.86 -5.85 -31.37
C PHE A 5 -20.34 -5.47 -31.33
N TRP A 6 -20.66 -4.18 -31.19
CA TRP A 6 -22.04 -3.70 -31.18
C TRP A 6 -22.82 -3.96 -32.47
N LEU A 7 -22.15 -3.99 -33.62
CA LEU A 7 -22.82 -4.09 -34.92
C LEU A 7 -22.83 -5.50 -35.51
N PHE A 8 -21.96 -6.41 -35.06
CA PHE A 8 -21.69 -7.66 -35.81
C PHE A 8 -21.63 -8.95 -34.98
N ILE A 9 -21.82 -8.91 -33.66
CA ILE A 9 -21.78 -10.11 -32.81
C ILE A 9 -23.04 -10.18 -31.96
N ASP A 10 -23.95 -11.09 -32.32
CA ASP A 10 -25.12 -11.43 -31.53
C ASP A 10 -24.83 -12.69 -30.69
N LEU A 11 -24.41 -12.50 -29.44
CA LEU A 11 -24.06 -13.58 -28.53
C LEU A 11 -25.27 -14.36 -28.03
N ASP A 12 -26.42 -13.68 -27.90
CA ASP A 12 -27.70 -14.28 -27.54
C ASP A 12 -28.83 -13.49 -28.20
N PRO A 13 -29.43 -14.04 -29.28
CA PRO A 13 -30.54 -13.39 -29.98
C PRO A 13 -31.77 -13.12 -29.11
N LYS A 14 -31.89 -13.79 -27.96
CA LYS A 14 -33.00 -13.57 -27.01
C LYS A 14 -32.71 -12.45 -26.01
N ASN A 15 -31.45 -12.03 -25.86
CA ASN A 15 -31.06 -10.99 -24.91
C ASN A 15 -29.95 -10.10 -25.49
N PRO A 16 -30.31 -9.04 -26.24
CA PRO A 16 -29.33 -8.17 -26.90
C PRO A 16 -28.42 -7.43 -25.91
N ASN A 17 -28.82 -7.30 -24.63
CA ASN A 17 -28.00 -6.65 -23.60
C ASN A 17 -26.70 -7.41 -23.32
N ILE A 18 -26.66 -8.73 -23.56
CA ILE A 18 -25.46 -9.55 -23.37
C ILE A 18 -24.34 -9.11 -24.33
N SER A 19 -24.66 -8.97 -25.61
CA SER A 19 -23.73 -8.52 -26.65
C SER A 19 -23.22 -7.10 -26.38
N LEU A 20 -24.10 -6.20 -25.94
CA LEU A 20 -23.77 -4.82 -25.60
C LEU A 20 -22.83 -4.73 -24.38
N MET A 21 -23.12 -5.50 -23.32
CA MET A 21 -22.29 -5.58 -22.12
C MET A 21 -20.92 -6.19 -22.42
N ALA A 22 -20.88 -7.26 -23.22
CA ALA A 22 -19.62 -7.87 -23.67
C ALA A 22 -18.77 -6.89 -24.49
N GLY A 23 -19.40 -6.09 -25.35
CA GLY A 23 -18.73 -5.02 -26.10
C GLY A 23 -18.08 -3.97 -25.20
N ILE A 24 -18.78 -3.53 -24.13
CA ILE A 24 -18.22 -2.62 -23.13
C ILE A 24 -17.06 -3.28 -22.38
N ALA A 25 -17.23 -4.52 -21.91
CA ALA A 25 -16.20 -5.24 -21.17
C ALA A 25 -14.93 -5.42 -22.01
N LEU A 26 -15.06 -5.80 -23.28
CA LEU A 26 -13.92 -5.94 -24.19
C LEU A 26 -13.26 -4.59 -24.48
N TRP A 27 -14.05 -3.53 -24.67
CA TRP A 27 -13.53 -2.18 -24.83
C TRP A 27 -12.66 -1.79 -23.64
N MET A 28 -13.18 -1.95 -22.42
CA MET A 28 -12.46 -1.66 -21.19
C MET A 28 -11.20 -2.53 -21.05
N ALA A 29 -11.29 -3.82 -21.35
CA ALA A 29 -10.14 -4.73 -21.32
C ALA A 29 -9.03 -4.28 -22.28
N ILE A 30 -9.39 -3.91 -23.51
CA ILE A 30 -8.42 -3.37 -24.48
C ILE A 30 -7.79 -2.10 -23.93
N TRP A 31 -8.58 -1.14 -23.45
CA TRP A 31 -8.06 0.12 -22.91
C TRP A 31 -7.18 -0.07 -21.68
N TRP A 32 -7.51 -0.99 -20.77
CA TRP A 32 -6.68 -1.30 -19.61
C TRP A 32 -5.38 -2.02 -19.97
N VAL A 33 -5.40 -2.97 -20.91
CA VAL A 33 -4.20 -3.71 -21.32
C VAL A 33 -3.26 -2.84 -22.18
N THR A 34 -3.82 -2.00 -23.03
CA THR A 34 -3.03 -1.13 -23.92
C THR A 34 -2.65 0.20 -23.28
N GLU A 35 -3.26 0.55 -22.14
CA GLU A 35 -3.16 1.87 -21.50
C GLU A 35 -3.44 3.03 -22.47
N ALA A 36 -4.33 2.84 -23.47
CA ALA A 36 -4.64 3.84 -24.48
C ALA A 36 -5.18 5.17 -23.90
N VAL A 37 -5.84 5.08 -22.74
CA VAL A 37 -6.23 6.22 -21.89
C VAL A 37 -5.95 5.83 -20.43
N SER A 38 -5.97 6.82 -19.52
CA SER A 38 -5.76 6.54 -18.09
C SER A 38 -6.77 5.52 -17.54
N LEU A 39 -6.34 4.68 -16.60
CA LEU A 39 -7.17 3.66 -15.98
C LEU A 39 -8.48 4.23 -15.40
N ALA A 40 -8.44 5.45 -14.86
CA ALA A 40 -9.60 6.16 -14.31
C ALA A 40 -10.62 6.55 -15.39
N VAL A 41 -10.15 7.00 -16.56
CA VAL A 41 -11.04 7.31 -17.70
C VAL A 41 -11.72 6.05 -18.20
N THR A 42 -10.98 4.94 -18.34
CA THR A 42 -11.57 3.64 -18.68
C THR A 42 -12.61 3.20 -17.65
N ALA A 43 -12.34 3.40 -16.36
CA ALA A 43 -13.25 3.03 -15.29
C ALA A 43 -14.55 3.84 -15.27
N ILE A 44 -14.65 5.01 -15.91
CA ILE A 44 -15.89 5.81 -16.00
C ILE A 44 -16.79 5.34 -17.16
N VAL A 45 -16.26 4.58 -18.13
CA VAL A 45 -17.00 4.12 -19.30
C VAL A 45 -18.35 3.47 -18.93
N PRO A 46 -18.45 2.55 -17.94
CA PRO A 46 -19.74 1.96 -17.56
C PRO A 46 -20.80 2.97 -17.13
N VAL A 47 -20.43 4.02 -16.39
CA VAL A 47 -21.36 5.06 -15.89
C VAL A 47 -22.03 5.80 -17.04
N LEU A 48 -21.29 6.03 -18.12
CA LEU A 48 -21.79 6.72 -19.30
C LEU A 48 -22.53 5.77 -20.25
N MET A 49 -21.97 4.58 -20.47
CA MET A 49 -22.39 3.71 -21.57
C MET A 49 -23.52 2.75 -21.18
N LEU A 50 -23.54 2.22 -19.96
CA LEU A 50 -24.61 1.29 -19.55
C LEU A 50 -26.00 1.96 -19.60
N PRO A 51 -26.17 3.22 -19.18
CA PRO A 51 -27.46 3.90 -19.29
C PRO A 51 -27.82 4.26 -20.74
N VAL A 52 -26.85 4.70 -21.55
CA VAL A 52 -27.06 5.03 -22.96
C VAL A 52 -27.52 3.80 -23.76
N LEU A 53 -27.01 2.62 -23.41
CA LEU A 53 -27.37 1.35 -24.03
C LEU A 53 -28.62 0.70 -23.40
N GLY A 54 -29.25 1.33 -22.40
CA GLY A 54 -30.44 0.79 -21.73
C GLY A 54 -30.19 -0.47 -20.89
N ILE A 55 -28.96 -0.71 -20.44
CA ILE A 55 -28.57 -1.90 -19.66
C ILE A 55 -28.85 -1.72 -18.17
N ALA A 56 -28.52 -0.54 -17.61
CA ALA A 56 -28.68 -0.24 -16.19
C ALA A 56 -28.93 1.26 -15.97
N GLU A 57 -29.60 1.62 -14.88
CA GLU A 57 -29.84 3.03 -14.55
C GLU A 57 -28.55 3.72 -14.08
N VAL A 58 -28.39 5.02 -14.40
CA VAL A 58 -27.24 5.83 -13.95
C VAL A 58 -27.03 5.72 -12.45
N LYS A 59 -28.12 5.71 -11.67
CA LYS A 59 -28.08 5.63 -10.20
C LYS A 59 -27.47 4.32 -9.71
N GLU A 60 -27.89 3.19 -10.29
CA GLU A 60 -27.40 1.86 -9.92
C GLU A 60 -25.91 1.72 -10.23
N VAL A 61 -25.49 2.20 -11.40
CA VAL A 61 -24.07 2.17 -11.80
C VAL A 61 -23.24 3.10 -10.91
N ALA A 62 -23.74 4.30 -10.62
CA ALA A 62 -23.03 5.28 -9.78
C ALA A 62 -22.82 4.79 -8.34
N GLN A 63 -23.77 4.03 -7.77
CA GLN A 63 -23.64 3.46 -6.42
C GLN A 63 -22.44 2.54 -6.26
N GLN A 64 -21.94 1.94 -7.35
CA GLN A 64 -20.74 1.09 -7.33
C GLN A 64 -19.45 1.86 -7.02
N TYR A 65 -19.44 3.19 -7.17
CA TYR A 65 -18.28 4.05 -6.95
C TYR A 65 -18.19 4.61 -5.52
N THR A 66 -19.14 4.28 -4.65
CA THR A 66 -19.20 4.76 -3.26
C THR A 66 -19.26 3.62 -2.24
N ASP A 67 -18.63 2.49 -2.55
CA ASP A 67 -18.47 1.36 -1.65
C ASP A 67 -17.62 1.70 -0.42
N SER A 68 -17.86 1.06 0.73
CA SER A 68 -17.11 1.35 1.96
C SER A 68 -15.60 1.09 1.83
N ILE A 69 -15.18 0.18 0.94
CA ILE A 69 -13.77 -0.08 0.68
C ILE A 69 -13.09 1.09 -0.02
N ILE A 70 -13.81 1.88 -0.81
CA ILE A 70 -13.28 3.11 -1.41
C ILE A 70 -13.00 4.15 -0.31
N PHE A 71 -13.86 4.22 0.71
CA PHE A 71 -13.61 5.08 1.88
C PHE A 71 -12.44 4.59 2.76
N LEU A 72 -12.28 3.27 2.91
CA LEU A 72 -11.08 2.69 3.54
C LEU A 72 -9.80 3.12 2.80
N PHE A 73 -9.83 3.07 1.46
CA PHE A 73 -8.71 3.53 0.62
C PHE A 73 -8.43 5.01 0.79
N PHE A 74 -9.47 5.84 0.74
CA PHE A 74 -9.35 7.28 0.93
C PHE A 74 -8.72 7.64 2.28
N GLY A 75 -9.22 7.06 3.38
CA GLY A 75 -8.66 7.29 4.72
C GLY A 75 -7.22 6.79 4.85
N GLY A 76 -6.91 5.63 4.29
CA GLY A 76 -5.55 5.07 4.23
C GLY A 76 -4.58 5.99 3.48
N PHE A 77 -4.99 6.55 2.34
CA PHE A 77 -4.17 7.52 1.62
C PHE A 77 -3.98 8.84 2.36
N MET A 78 -5.02 9.36 3.03
CA MET A 78 -4.86 10.57 3.85
C MET A 78 -3.83 10.37 4.97
N LEU A 79 -3.83 9.19 5.60
CA LEU A 79 -2.80 8.81 6.58
C LEU A 79 -1.41 8.72 5.95
N ALA A 80 -1.29 8.04 4.80
CA ALA A 80 -0.03 7.94 4.06
C ALA A 80 0.53 9.33 3.69
N PHE A 81 -0.31 10.22 3.14
CA PHE A 81 0.07 11.59 2.81
C PHE A 81 0.48 12.39 4.04
N ALA A 82 -0.16 12.20 5.19
CA ALA A 82 0.24 12.88 6.42
C ALA A 82 1.64 12.41 6.89
N ILE A 83 1.92 11.11 6.83
CA ILE A 83 3.25 10.54 7.11
C ILE A 83 4.31 11.11 6.16
N GLU A 84 3.95 11.31 4.90
CA GLU A 84 4.80 11.92 3.88
C GLU A 84 5.07 13.39 4.15
N LYS A 85 4.01 14.20 4.27
CA LYS A 85 4.06 15.65 4.51
C LYS A 85 4.95 16.02 5.69
N TRP A 86 4.87 15.25 6.78
CA TRP A 86 5.64 15.49 7.99
C TRP A 86 7.00 14.80 8.01
N ASN A 87 7.38 14.11 6.92
CA ASN A 87 8.66 13.41 6.78
C ASN A 87 8.89 12.32 7.85
N LEU A 88 7.82 11.80 8.46
CA LEU A 88 7.88 10.80 9.52
C LEU A 88 8.53 9.50 9.02
N HIS A 89 8.22 9.11 7.78
CA HIS A 89 8.83 7.98 7.08
C HIS A 89 10.36 8.10 7.01
N LYS A 90 10.93 9.29 6.76
CA LYS A 90 12.40 9.49 6.71
C LYS A 90 13.03 9.20 8.07
N ARG A 91 12.39 9.64 9.15
CA ARG A 91 12.86 9.37 10.52
C ARG A 91 12.87 7.87 10.81
N ILE A 92 11.80 7.16 10.44
CA ILE A 92 11.69 5.70 10.63
C ILE A 92 12.79 4.99 9.84
N ALA A 93 12.94 5.29 8.55
CA ALA A 93 13.95 4.67 7.68
C ALA A 93 15.38 4.92 8.17
N LEU A 94 15.75 6.17 8.48
CA LEU A 94 17.08 6.50 9.00
C LEU A 94 17.36 5.84 10.35
N LYS A 95 16.33 5.72 11.21
CA LYS A 95 16.48 5.01 12.49
C LYS A 95 16.83 3.54 12.28
N ILE A 96 16.10 2.84 11.41
CA ILE A 96 16.36 1.43 11.09
C ILE A 96 17.77 1.28 10.49
N LEU A 97 18.11 2.11 9.50
CA LEU A 97 19.42 2.06 8.84
C LEU A 97 20.58 2.37 9.80
N SER A 98 20.39 3.27 10.76
CA SER A 98 21.41 3.56 11.79
C SER A 98 21.71 2.38 12.73
N ILE A 99 20.77 1.43 12.86
CA ILE A 99 20.92 0.24 13.70
C ILE A 99 21.57 -0.90 12.90
N VAL A 100 21.11 -1.10 11.66
CA VAL A 100 21.43 -2.30 10.86
C VAL A 100 22.66 -2.09 9.96
N GLY A 101 22.97 -0.87 9.50
CA GLY A 101 23.98 -0.59 8.48
C GLY A 101 25.43 -0.73 8.95
N LYS A 102 25.94 -1.96 9.10
CA LYS A 102 27.35 -2.27 9.43
C LYS A 102 28.12 -2.85 8.26
N SER A 103 27.46 -3.55 7.34
CA SER A 103 28.08 -4.16 6.15
C SER A 103 27.15 -4.05 4.94
N PRO A 104 27.64 -4.22 3.70
CA PRO A 104 26.81 -4.12 2.49
C PRO A 104 25.53 -4.96 2.54
N ARG A 105 25.61 -6.19 3.08
CA ARG A 105 24.45 -7.09 3.22
C ARG A 105 23.45 -6.60 4.26
N THR A 106 23.92 -6.09 5.39
CA THR A 106 23.00 -5.57 6.42
C THR A 106 22.42 -4.22 6.01
N VAL A 107 23.13 -3.43 5.22
CA VAL A 107 22.61 -2.22 4.58
C VAL A 107 21.49 -2.55 3.60
N LEU A 108 21.65 -3.59 2.76
CA LEU A 108 20.57 -4.12 1.92
C LEU A 108 19.39 -4.55 2.79
N LEU A 109 19.63 -5.36 3.81
CA LEU A 109 18.59 -5.84 4.72
C LEU A 109 17.82 -4.68 5.38
N GLY A 110 18.54 -3.68 5.90
CA GLY A 110 17.94 -2.50 6.52
C GLY A 110 17.12 -1.68 5.54
N THR A 111 17.55 -1.58 4.29
CA THR A 111 16.80 -0.92 3.20
C THR A 111 15.54 -1.70 2.87
N MET A 112 15.65 -3.02 2.70
CA MET A 112 14.53 -3.90 2.41
C MET A 112 13.48 -3.88 3.53
N ILE A 113 13.90 -4.02 4.80
CA ILE A 113 13.00 -3.96 5.96
C ILE A 113 12.33 -2.59 6.07
N SER A 114 13.08 -1.50 5.91
CA SER A 114 12.50 -0.14 5.98
C SER A 114 11.45 0.06 4.89
N THR A 115 11.76 -0.36 3.67
CA THR A 115 10.85 -0.26 2.53
C THR A 115 9.62 -1.11 2.74
N PHE A 116 9.79 -2.37 3.13
CA PHE A 116 8.71 -3.30 3.45
C PHE A 116 7.74 -2.69 4.47
N LEU A 117 8.24 -2.22 5.61
CA LEU A 117 7.41 -1.67 6.67
C LEU A 117 6.67 -0.39 6.27
N ILE A 118 7.27 0.45 5.43
CA ILE A 118 6.63 1.67 4.94
C ILE A 118 5.55 1.33 3.90
N SER A 119 5.84 0.39 2.99
CA SER A 119 4.93 0.00 1.91
C SER A 119 3.69 -0.76 2.39
N ASN A 120 3.70 -1.26 3.64
CA ASN A 120 2.49 -1.79 4.28
C ASN A 120 1.38 -0.74 4.44
N TRP A 121 1.70 0.55 4.35
CA TRP A 121 0.78 1.65 4.66
C TRP A 121 0.77 2.76 3.62
N ILE A 122 1.83 2.87 2.83
CA ILE A 122 1.98 3.82 1.73
C ILE A 122 2.00 3.02 0.42
N SER A 123 1.54 3.61 -0.69
CA SER A 123 1.60 2.93 -2.00
C SER A 123 3.03 2.50 -2.36
N ASN A 124 3.15 1.38 -3.05
CA ASN A 124 4.45 0.84 -3.48
C ASN A 124 5.24 1.87 -4.29
N THR A 125 4.58 2.52 -5.25
CA THR A 125 5.19 3.55 -6.11
C THR A 125 5.69 4.73 -5.30
N ALA A 126 4.87 5.28 -4.40
CA ALA A 126 5.30 6.40 -3.55
C ALA A 126 6.45 5.98 -2.63
N THR A 127 6.33 4.83 -1.97
CA THR A 127 7.39 4.29 -1.10
C THR A 127 8.72 4.14 -1.84
N THR A 128 8.70 3.59 -3.06
CA THR A 128 9.90 3.47 -3.90
C THR A 128 10.48 4.83 -4.21
N VAL A 129 9.70 5.78 -4.75
CA VAL A 129 10.18 7.13 -5.12
C VAL A 129 10.74 7.89 -3.91
N MET A 130 10.05 7.81 -2.77
CA MET A 130 10.44 8.49 -1.54
C MET A 130 11.78 7.98 -0.99
N LEU A 131 12.00 6.66 -1.02
CA LEU A 131 13.23 6.04 -0.53
C LEU A 131 14.33 6.00 -1.60
N PHE A 132 14.00 6.18 -2.87
CA PHE A 132 14.93 6.12 -4.00
C PHE A 132 16.11 7.06 -3.80
N SER A 133 15.87 8.33 -3.46
CA SER A 133 16.94 9.30 -3.22
C SER A 133 17.84 8.92 -2.04
N ALA A 134 17.26 8.39 -0.96
CA ALA A 134 18.02 7.94 0.20
C ALA A 134 18.88 6.70 -0.13
N VAL A 135 18.33 5.76 -0.92
CA VAL A 135 19.04 4.57 -1.40
C VAL A 135 20.15 4.97 -2.39
N LEU A 136 19.94 5.95 -3.26
CA LEU A 136 20.97 6.47 -4.15
C LEU A 136 22.11 7.13 -3.39
N ALA A 137 21.80 7.96 -2.39
CA ALA A 137 22.80 8.58 -1.52
C ALA A 137 23.64 7.50 -0.83
N LEU A 138 22.98 6.46 -0.30
CA LEU A 138 23.63 5.30 0.30
C LEU A 138 24.51 4.52 -0.69
N ILE A 139 24.04 4.32 -1.92
CA ILE A 139 24.83 3.69 -2.98
C ILE A 139 26.08 4.52 -3.26
N HIS A 140 25.95 5.84 -3.39
CA HIS A 140 27.08 6.74 -3.64
C HIS A 140 28.10 6.71 -2.49
N GLU A 141 27.63 6.88 -1.25
CA GLU A 141 28.45 6.82 -0.03
C GLU A 141 29.10 5.46 0.17
N THR A 142 28.47 4.36 -0.28
CA THR A 142 29.06 3.02 -0.15
C THR A 142 30.06 2.73 -1.27
N LYS A 143 29.82 3.24 -2.48
CA LYS A 143 30.66 3.01 -3.66
C LYS A 143 32.11 3.47 -3.48
N GLN A 144 32.38 4.45 -2.62
CA GLN A 144 33.74 4.89 -2.32
C GLN A 144 34.56 3.85 -1.55
N TYR A 145 33.91 2.98 -0.77
CA TYR A 145 34.55 1.93 0.02
C TYR A 145 34.66 0.59 -0.72
N LEU A 146 33.95 0.44 -1.83
CA LEU A 146 33.95 -0.79 -2.64
C LEU A 146 35.06 -0.75 -3.70
N LYS A 147 35.99 -1.71 -3.66
CA LYS A 147 37.06 -1.81 -4.70
C LYS A 147 36.54 -2.40 -6.01
N HIS A 148 35.65 -3.39 -5.95
CA HIS A 148 35.04 -4.08 -7.09
C HIS A 148 33.52 -4.22 -6.88
N ASP A 149 32.79 -4.70 -7.90
CA ASP A 149 31.35 -5.02 -7.86
C ASP A 149 30.41 -3.85 -7.44
N LYS A 150 30.83 -2.60 -7.66
CA LYS A 150 30.05 -1.38 -7.39
C LYS A 150 28.67 -1.39 -8.05
N GLU A 151 28.60 -1.89 -9.28
CA GLU A 151 27.37 -1.96 -10.07
C GLU A 151 26.44 -3.06 -9.55
N LYS A 152 26.98 -4.23 -9.19
CA LYS A 152 26.19 -5.31 -8.59
C LYS A 152 25.61 -4.91 -7.24
N PHE A 153 26.37 -4.17 -6.42
CA PHE A 153 25.86 -3.59 -5.19
C PHE A 153 24.70 -2.62 -5.46
N ALA A 154 24.89 -1.67 -6.38
CA ALA A 154 23.84 -0.71 -6.74
C ALA A 154 22.58 -1.42 -7.27
N ALA A 155 22.74 -2.41 -8.15
CA ALA A 155 21.65 -3.22 -8.67
C ALA A 155 20.89 -3.94 -7.53
N ALA A 156 21.62 -4.59 -6.61
CA ALA A 156 20.99 -5.27 -5.48
C ALA A 156 20.22 -4.31 -4.56
N MET A 157 20.74 -3.11 -4.33
CA MET A 157 20.08 -2.09 -3.52
C MET A 157 18.80 -1.57 -4.18
N LEU A 158 18.83 -1.27 -5.49
CA LEU A 158 17.67 -0.80 -6.24
C LEU A 158 16.61 -1.90 -6.44
N LEU A 159 17.03 -3.13 -6.74
CA LEU A 159 16.13 -4.29 -6.83
C LEU A 159 15.54 -4.63 -5.46
N GLY A 160 16.36 -4.57 -4.39
CA GLY A 160 15.90 -4.77 -3.02
C GLY A 160 14.85 -3.74 -2.62
N LEU A 161 15.05 -2.47 -2.98
CA LEU A 161 14.07 -1.41 -2.80
C LEU A 161 12.76 -1.71 -3.57
N ALA A 162 12.84 -1.97 -4.88
CA ALA A 162 11.66 -2.20 -5.71
C ALA A 162 10.85 -3.42 -5.25
N PHE A 163 11.51 -4.56 -5.03
CA PHE A 163 10.81 -5.78 -4.59
C PHE A 163 10.28 -5.66 -3.17
N SER A 164 10.99 -5.02 -2.26
CA SER A 164 10.50 -4.87 -0.88
C SER A 164 9.28 -3.96 -0.79
N ALA A 165 9.16 -2.95 -1.67
CA ALA A 165 7.96 -2.14 -1.76
C ALA A 165 6.76 -3.00 -2.19
N THR A 166 6.92 -3.75 -3.29
CA THR A 166 5.87 -4.67 -3.77
C THR A 166 5.48 -5.73 -2.74
N ILE A 167 6.46 -6.36 -2.09
CA ILE A 167 6.24 -7.37 -1.05
C ILE A 167 5.59 -6.75 0.19
N GLY A 168 5.99 -5.55 0.62
CA GLY A 168 5.35 -4.88 1.76
C GLY A 168 3.88 -4.57 1.49
N GLY A 169 3.56 -4.07 0.30
CA GLY A 169 2.19 -3.74 -0.09
C GLY A 169 1.20 -4.90 -0.01
N MET A 170 1.66 -6.16 -0.03
CA MET A 170 0.77 -7.33 0.09
C MET A 170 0.39 -7.66 1.54
N ALA A 171 1.14 -7.16 2.54
CA ALA A 171 0.97 -7.55 3.94
C ALA A 171 -0.35 -7.09 4.56
N THR A 172 -0.90 -5.96 4.09
CA THR A 172 -2.13 -5.36 4.62
C THR A 172 -3.13 -5.08 3.49
N PRO A 173 -4.43 -4.92 3.82
CA PRO A 173 -5.43 -4.53 2.82
C PRO A 173 -5.14 -3.17 2.18
N VAL A 174 -4.52 -2.25 2.93
CA VAL A 174 -4.31 -0.86 2.50
C VAL A 174 -3.11 -0.68 1.57
N GLY A 175 -2.17 -1.63 1.56
CA GLY A 175 -0.94 -1.51 0.79
C GLY A 175 -1.14 -1.41 -0.73
N THR A 176 -2.12 -2.14 -1.29
CA THR A 176 -2.37 -2.10 -2.75
C THR A 176 -3.85 -2.25 -3.15
N PRO A 177 -4.28 -1.65 -4.28
CA PRO A 177 -5.67 -1.78 -4.77
C PRO A 177 -6.14 -3.23 -5.03
N PRO A 178 -5.32 -4.16 -5.58
CA PRO A 178 -5.73 -5.55 -5.75
C PRO A 178 -6.15 -6.22 -4.45
N ASN A 179 -5.47 -5.93 -3.34
CA ASN A 179 -5.82 -6.47 -2.02
C ASN A 179 -7.22 -6.00 -1.62
N MET A 180 -7.51 -4.71 -1.78
CA MET A 180 -8.81 -4.13 -1.47
C MET A 180 -9.93 -4.70 -2.34
N TYR A 181 -9.68 -4.89 -3.63
CA TYR A 181 -10.66 -5.48 -4.53
C TYR A 181 -10.97 -6.93 -4.12
N PHE A 182 -9.95 -7.75 -3.83
CA PHE A 182 -10.18 -9.08 -3.25
C PHE A 182 -10.96 -8.97 -1.95
N PHE A 183 -10.58 -8.06 -1.06
CA PHE A 183 -11.24 -7.86 0.23
C PHE A 183 -12.73 -7.57 0.05
N LYS A 184 -13.10 -6.78 -0.96
CA LYS A 184 -14.48 -6.49 -1.37
C LYS A 184 -15.19 -7.76 -1.82
N VAL A 185 -14.69 -8.36 -2.89
CA VAL A 185 -15.32 -9.51 -3.55
C VAL A 185 -15.47 -10.68 -2.58
N PHE A 186 -14.46 -10.93 -1.75
CA PHE A 186 -14.50 -11.97 -0.74
C PHE A 186 -15.60 -11.71 0.29
N ARG A 187 -15.71 -10.48 0.79
CA ARG A 187 -16.79 -10.10 1.72
C ARG A 187 -18.16 -10.20 1.08
N GLU A 188 -18.33 -9.82 -0.18
CA GLU A 188 -19.62 -9.91 -0.88
C GLU A 188 -20.02 -11.36 -1.18
N THR A 189 -19.06 -12.22 -1.52
CA THR A 189 -19.31 -13.60 -1.95
C THR A 189 -19.50 -14.56 -0.78
N TYR A 190 -18.71 -14.38 0.29
CA TYR A 190 -18.64 -15.32 1.43
C TYR A 190 -19.19 -14.71 2.74
N ALA A 191 -19.96 -13.63 2.64
CA ALA A 191 -20.40 -12.75 3.73
C ALA A 191 -21.12 -13.44 4.90
N GLN A 192 -21.76 -14.58 4.65
CA GLN A 192 -22.68 -15.19 5.61
C GLN A 192 -21.96 -15.89 6.77
N ASP A 193 -20.73 -16.39 6.55
CA ASP A 193 -20.08 -17.29 7.50
C ASP A 193 -18.72 -16.79 8.06
N TYR A 194 -18.13 -15.75 7.45
CA TYR A 194 -16.81 -15.26 7.84
C TYR A 194 -16.76 -13.73 7.87
N ASP A 195 -16.71 -13.14 9.07
CA ASP A 195 -16.34 -11.72 9.25
C ASP A 195 -14.88 -11.52 8.84
N PHE A 196 -14.63 -11.36 7.55
CA PHE A 196 -13.30 -11.15 6.98
C PHE A 196 -12.91 -9.69 7.18
N ASN A 197 -11.98 -9.46 8.11
CA ASN A 197 -11.61 -8.15 8.63
C ASN A 197 -10.09 -7.90 8.49
N PHE A 198 -9.66 -6.68 8.82
CA PHE A 198 -8.27 -6.24 8.66
C PHE A 198 -7.27 -7.20 9.33
N LEU A 199 -7.59 -7.68 10.53
CA LEU A 199 -6.76 -8.62 11.27
C LEU A 199 -6.63 -9.96 10.52
N LYS A 200 -7.73 -10.55 10.08
CA LYS A 200 -7.71 -11.84 9.36
C LYS A 200 -6.93 -11.77 8.05
N TRP A 201 -7.05 -10.68 7.29
CA TRP A 201 -6.18 -10.45 6.14
C TRP A 201 -4.71 -10.42 6.56
N SER A 202 -4.39 -9.61 7.57
CA SER A 202 -3.03 -9.42 8.03
C SER A 202 -2.39 -10.73 8.53
N MET A 203 -3.17 -11.61 9.16
CA MET A 203 -2.72 -12.94 9.57
C MET A 203 -2.31 -13.84 8.41
N ILE A 204 -2.85 -13.62 7.21
CA ILE A 204 -2.47 -14.33 5.98
C ILE A 204 -1.35 -13.58 5.24
N GLY A 205 -1.51 -12.27 5.08
CA GLY A 205 -0.62 -11.40 4.32
C GLY A 205 0.78 -11.31 4.92
N TYR A 206 0.90 -11.07 6.23
CA TYR A 206 2.22 -10.91 6.86
C TYR A 206 3.11 -12.16 6.76
N PRO A 207 2.65 -13.39 7.08
CA PRO A 207 3.49 -14.58 6.93
C PRO A 207 4.01 -14.80 5.51
N ILE A 208 3.15 -14.62 4.50
CA ILE A 208 3.54 -14.76 3.09
C ILE A 208 4.54 -13.67 2.72
N ALA A 209 4.24 -12.41 3.05
CA ALA A 209 5.08 -11.27 2.71
C ALA A 209 6.45 -11.35 3.38
N VAL A 210 6.53 -11.74 4.65
CA VAL A 210 7.79 -11.95 5.37
C VAL A 210 8.59 -13.10 4.74
N THR A 211 7.93 -14.19 4.35
CA THR A 211 8.59 -15.30 3.64
C THR A 211 9.20 -14.83 2.33
N PHE A 212 8.44 -14.07 1.52
CA PHE A 212 8.94 -13.50 0.27
C PHE A 212 10.07 -12.49 0.49
N LEU A 213 10.01 -11.68 1.54
CA LEU A 213 11.07 -10.73 1.88
C LEU A 213 12.37 -11.47 2.22
N ILE A 214 12.29 -12.53 3.03
CA ILE A 214 13.44 -13.36 3.40
C ILE A 214 14.03 -14.05 2.17
N VAL A 215 13.20 -14.67 1.34
CA VAL A 215 13.64 -15.34 0.10
C VAL A 215 14.31 -14.32 -0.84
N CYS A 216 13.68 -13.18 -1.07
CA CYS A 216 14.21 -12.11 -1.90
C CYS A 216 15.56 -11.61 -1.38
N TYR A 217 15.67 -11.38 -0.07
CA TYR A 217 16.92 -10.96 0.56
C TYR A 217 18.03 -12.00 0.37
N ILE A 218 17.73 -13.29 0.58
CA ILE A 218 18.71 -14.37 0.40
C ILE A 218 19.18 -14.43 -1.06
N VAL A 219 18.25 -14.35 -2.02
CA VAL A 219 18.57 -14.39 -3.45
C VAL A 219 19.47 -13.20 -3.84
N LEU A 220 19.06 -11.98 -3.49
CA LEU A 220 19.83 -10.77 -3.81
C LEU A 220 21.20 -10.78 -3.12
N SER A 221 21.25 -11.14 -1.83
CA SER A 221 22.49 -11.21 -1.08
C SER A 221 23.46 -12.26 -1.62
N LYS A 222 22.97 -13.45 -2.02
CA LYS A 222 23.83 -14.53 -2.52
C LYS A 222 24.31 -14.27 -3.94
N TYR A 223 23.46 -13.72 -4.82
CA TYR A 223 23.78 -13.52 -6.22
C TYR A 223 24.63 -12.26 -6.46
N PHE A 224 24.23 -11.12 -5.87
CA PHE A 224 24.87 -9.84 -6.14
C PHE A 224 25.94 -9.45 -5.11
N MET A 225 25.91 -10.00 -3.89
CA MET A 225 26.78 -9.57 -2.78
C MET A 225 27.71 -10.68 -2.24
N LYS A 226 28.02 -11.68 -3.07
CA LYS A 226 28.85 -12.83 -2.67
C LYS A 226 30.26 -12.44 -2.22
N HIS A 227 30.90 -11.51 -2.92
CA HIS A 227 32.29 -11.08 -2.71
C HIS A 227 32.42 -9.73 -1.96
N LEU A 228 31.30 -9.15 -1.55
CA LEU A 228 31.26 -7.87 -0.83
C LEU A 228 31.41 -8.08 0.69
N ASN A 229 32.51 -8.70 1.10
CA ASN A 229 32.82 -8.85 2.52
C ASN A 229 33.71 -7.70 3.02
N SER A 230 33.42 -7.26 4.24
CA SER A 230 34.28 -6.48 5.13
C SER A 230 34.73 -5.08 4.67
N PHE A 231 33.80 -4.11 4.74
CA PHE A 231 34.15 -2.77 5.18
C PHE A 231 33.03 -2.27 6.11
N GLU A 232 33.38 -1.67 7.25
CA GLU A 232 32.40 -1.07 8.15
C GLU A 232 31.85 0.20 7.49
N ILE A 233 30.66 0.09 6.92
CA ILE A 233 29.95 1.27 6.41
C ILE A 233 29.32 1.99 7.59
N GLY A 234 29.68 3.27 7.77
CA GLY A 234 28.73 4.38 7.81
C GLY A 234 27.56 4.35 8.81
N ARG A 235 27.60 3.58 9.90
CA ARG A 235 26.68 3.80 11.05
C ARG A 235 26.68 5.28 11.46
N GLU A 236 27.85 5.90 11.40
CA GLU A 236 28.05 7.31 11.68
C GLU A 236 27.31 8.21 10.69
N TYR A 237 27.40 7.96 9.37
CA TYR A 237 26.65 8.68 8.35
C TYR A 237 25.13 8.69 8.64
N PHE A 238 24.53 7.52 8.87
CA PHE A 238 23.09 7.45 9.16
C PHE A 238 22.74 8.09 10.49
N ARG A 239 23.59 7.94 11.49
CA ARG A 239 23.41 8.58 12.80
C ARG A 239 23.51 10.10 12.70
N GLU A 240 24.38 10.63 11.86
CA GLU A 240 24.50 12.05 11.55
C GLU A 240 23.29 12.56 10.78
N GLN A 241 22.85 11.87 9.72
CA GLN A 241 21.64 12.24 8.98
C GLN A 241 20.40 12.21 9.89
N TYR A 242 20.30 11.20 10.76
CA TYR A 242 19.24 11.14 11.77
C TYR A 242 19.32 12.29 12.78
N LYS A 243 20.53 12.66 13.23
CA LYS A 243 20.74 13.82 14.10
C LYS A 243 20.36 15.14 13.40
N LYS A 244 20.64 15.29 12.10
CA LYS A 244 20.26 16.46 11.30
C LYS A 244 18.75 16.67 11.21
N LEU A 245 17.94 15.61 11.34
CA LEU A 245 16.47 15.74 11.45
C LEU A 245 16.01 16.43 12.74
N GLY A 246 16.89 16.58 13.74
CA GLY A 246 16.55 17.17 15.02
C GLY A 246 15.55 16.35 15.84
N LYS A 247 15.02 16.98 16.89
CA LYS A 247 13.97 16.38 17.74
C LYS A 247 12.66 16.30 16.97
N MET A 248 11.87 15.27 17.25
CA MET A 248 10.56 15.06 16.64
C MET A 248 9.64 16.25 16.94
N GLY A 249 9.16 16.91 15.88
CA GLY A 249 8.23 18.03 15.99
C GLY A 249 6.87 17.62 16.55
N PRO A 250 6.03 18.57 16.99
CA PRO A 250 4.70 18.26 17.49
C PRO A 250 3.82 17.60 16.43
N GLU A 251 3.90 18.00 15.17
CA GLU A 251 3.09 17.43 14.08
C GLU A 251 3.53 16.01 13.74
N GLU A 252 4.84 15.73 13.73
CA GLU A 252 5.34 14.36 13.59
C GLU A 252 4.79 13.46 14.71
N LYS A 253 4.75 13.95 15.95
CA LYS A 253 4.22 13.20 17.10
C LYS A 253 2.71 12.94 16.97
N TRP A 254 1.94 13.94 16.55
CA TRP A 254 0.50 13.77 16.34
C TRP A 254 0.20 12.76 15.23
N VAL A 255 0.88 12.89 14.09
CA VAL A 255 0.72 11.97 12.96
C VAL A 255 1.13 10.55 13.37
N PHE A 256 2.26 10.40 14.08
CA PHE A 256 2.68 9.10 14.59
C PHE A 256 1.66 8.52 15.59
N GLY A 257 1.13 9.34 16.50
CA GLY A 257 0.10 8.93 17.44
C GLY A 257 -1.17 8.46 16.73
N ILE A 258 -1.72 9.26 15.83
CA ILE A 258 -2.92 8.91 15.04
C ILE A 258 -2.67 7.63 14.23
N PHE A 259 -1.50 7.51 13.60
CA PHE A 259 -1.15 6.34 12.81
C PHE A 259 -1.11 5.06 13.65
N ILE A 260 -0.42 5.08 14.80
CA ILE A 260 -0.36 3.93 15.70
C ILE A 260 -1.74 3.62 16.27
N SER A 261 -2.52 4.64 16.66
CA SER A 261 -3.90 4.45 17.11
C SER A 261 -4.78 3.82 16.03
N CYS A 262 -4.66 4.25 14.77
CA CYS A 262 -5.39 3.68 13.64
C CYS A 262 -5.07 2.20 13.45
N ILE A 263 -3.79 1.82 13.49
CA ILE A 263 -3.36 0.41 13.43
C ILE A 263 -3.98 -0.38 14.58
N LEU A 264 -3.85 0.10 15.81
CA LEU A 264 -4.40 -0.59 16.98
C LEU A 264 -5.92 -0.77 16.85
N LEU A 265 -6.64 0.26 16.41
CA LEU A 265 -8.08 0.19 16.18
C LEU A 265 -8.45 -0.81 15.09
N TRP A 266 -7.74 -0.86 13.95
CA TRP A 266 -8.01 -1.88 12.92
C TRP A 266 -7.80 -3.31 13.43
N PHE A 267 -6.71 -3.57 14.15
CA PHE A 267 -6.38 -4.91 14.63
C PHE A 267 -7.26 -5.39 15.79
N SER A 268 -7.87 -4.47 16.54
CA SER A 268 -8.73 -4.76 17.70
C SER A 268 -10.23 -4.53 17.44
N ARG A 269 -10.63 -4.25 16.19
CA ARG A 269 -12.02 -3.92 15.82
C ARG A 269 -12.98 -5.05 16.15
N ALA A 270 -12.72 -6.22 15.57
CA ALA A 270 -13.58 -7.39 15.67
C ALA A 270 -13.09 -8.32 16.79
N ASP A 271 -13.97 -9.25 17.19
CA ASP A 271 -13.63 -10.26 18.18
C ASP A 271 -12.48 -11.14 17.70
N ILE A 272 -11.53 -11.37 18.62
CA ILE A 272 -10.39 -12.23 18.39
C ILE A 272 -10.63 -13.51 19.17
N ASP A 273 -10.95 -14.58 18.43
CA ASP A 273 -11.07 -15.92 18.99
C ASP A 273 -9.72 -16.63 18.93
N LEU A 274 -9.06 -16.75 20.08
CA LEU A 274 -7.79 -17.45 20.23
C LEU A 274 -7.98 -18.90 20.71
N GLY A 275 -9.20 -19.44 20.59
CA GLY A 275 -9.60 -20.78 21.00
C GLY A 275 -9.73 -20.95 22.52
N VAL A 276 -8.75 -20.47 23.28
CA VAL A 276 -8.71 -20.57 24.75
C VAL A 276 -9.35 -19.35 25.42
N PHE A 277 -9.31 -18.19 24.78
CA PHE A 277 -9.90 -16.95 25.26
C PHE A 277 -10.41 -16.12 24.08
N LYS A 278 -11.59 -15.51 24.27
CA LYS A 278 -12.18 -14.56 23.33
C LYS A 278 -11.95 -13.15 23.82
N ILE A 279 -11.18 -12.39 23.03
CA ILE A 279 -11.00 -10.96 23.28
C ILE A 279 -12.10 -10.26 22.50
N HIS A 280 -12.97 -9.55 23.23
CA HIS A 280 -14.04 -8.79 22.62
C HIS A 280 -13.45 -7.55 21.92
N GLY A 281 -13.73 -7.40 20.64
CA GLY A 281 -13.31 -6.24 19.86
C GLY A 281 -14.04 -4.98 20.31
N TRP A 282 -13.45 -3.81 20.09
CA TRP A 282 -14.06 -2.55 20.51
C TRP A 282 -15.34 -2.22 19.70
N ALA A 283 -15.59 -2.88 18.56
CA ALA A 283 -16.85 -2.72 17.83
C ALA A 283 -18.08 -3.12 18.67
N ASN A 284 -17.91 -3.98 19.68
CA ASN A 284 -18.97 -4.36 20.62
C ASN A 284 -19.42 -3.24 21.56
N LEU A 285 -18.69 -2.13 21.61
CA LEU A 285 -19.14 -0.93 22.31
C LEU A 285 -20.35 -0.27 21.63
N PHE A 286 -20.60 -0.59 20.35
CA PHE A 286 -21.73 -0.05 19.59
C PHE A 286 -22.92 -1.00 19.59
N LYS A 287 -24.13 -0.44 19.47
CA LYS A 287 -25.40 -1.19 19.44
C LYS A 287 -25.43 -2.27 18.36
N VAL A 288 -24.82 -1.99 17.21
CA VAL A 288 -24.75 -2.92 16.07
C VAL A 288 -23.30 -2.98 15.59
N PRO A 289 -22.49 -3.93 16.11
CA PRO A 289 -21.05 -3.99 15.80
C PRO A 289 -20.75 -4.12 14.31
N LYS A 290 -21.63 -4.80 13.56
CA LYS A 290 -21.49 -5.00 12.10
C LYS A 290 -21.58 -3.70 11.28
N PHE A 291 -22.15 -2.62 11.82
CA PHE A 291 -22.24 -1.34 11.11
C PHE A 291 -20.95 -0.52 11.19
N VAL A 292 -19.99 -0.94 12.02
CA VAL A 292 -18.70 -0.29 12.16
C VAL A 292 -17.63 -1.17 11.54
N ASP A 293 -17.32 -0.89 10.28
CA ASP A 293 -16.33 -1.62 9.50
C ASP A 293 -14.94 -0.95 9.54
N ASP A 294 -13.99 -1.51 8.79
CA ASP A 294 -12.63 -1.00 8.73
C ASP A 294 -12.53 0.41 8.09
N SER A 295 -13.52 0.80 7.27
CA SER A 295 -13.57 2.13 6.63
C SER A 295 -13.85 3.23 7.64
N PHE A 296 -14.67 2.94 8.68
CA PHE A 296 -14.95 3.87 9.77
C PHE A 296 -13.68 4.34 10.47
N VAL A 297 -12.77 3.41 10.79
CA VAL A 297 -11.50 3.72 11.45
C VAL A 297 -10.63 4.61 10.57
N ALA A 298 -10.55 4.31 9.27
CA ALA A 298 -9.77 5.05 8.29
C ALA A 298 -10.26 6.50 8.17
N LEU A 299 -11.58 6.69 8.05
CA LEU A 299 -12.21 8.00 7.95
C LEU A 299 -12.08 8.81 9.24
N ALA A 300 -12.27 8.18 10.40
CA ALA A 300 -12.10 8.84 11.69
C ALA A 300 -10.66 9.34 11.87
N ALA A 301 -9.67 8.50 11.53
CA ALA A 301 -8.26 8.89 11.59
C ALA A 301 -7.93 10.02 10.59
N ALA A 302 -8.46 9.95 9.37
CA ALA A 302 -8.31 11.02 8.38
C ALA A 302 -8.93 12.34 8.87
N MET A 303 -10.14 12.31 9.43
CA MET A 303 -10.79 13.50 10.00
C MET A 303 -9.96 14.11 11.13
N LEU A 304 -9.42 13.28 12.04
CA LEU A 304 -8.57 13.74 13.14
C LEU A 304 -7.33 14.49 12.65
N LEU A 305 -6.74 14.08 11.52
CA LEU A 305 -5.60 14.78 10.92
C LEU A 305 -5.94 16.22 10.49
N PHE A 306 -7.19 16.49 10.10
CA PHE A 306 -7.65 17.84 9.74
C PHE A 306 -8.09 18.68 10.95
N LEU A 307 -8.49 18.03 12.03
CA LEU A 307 -8.93 18.70 13.26
C LEU A 307 -7.75 19.19 14.12
N ILE A 308 -6.58 18.55 14.04
CA ILE A 308 -5.39 18.97 14.79
C ILE A 308 -4.65 20.06 14.01
N PRO A 309 -4.58 21.31 14.52
CA PRO A 309 -3.89 22.38 13.82
C PRO A 309 -2.37 22.17 13.81
N SER A 310 -1.73 22.42 12.66
CA SER A 310 -0.28 22.45 12.57
C SER A 310 0.28 23.80 13.02
N LYS A 311 1.39 23.79 13.76
CA LYS A 311 2.08 25.02 14.19
C LYS A 311 2.92 25.62 13.05
N VAL A 312 3.32 24.78 12.10
CA VAL A 312 4.08 25.18 10.92
C VAL A 312 3.25 24.95 9.66
N ARG A 313 3.21 25.95 8.77
CA ARG A 313 2.65 25.75 7.42
C ARG A 313 3.73 25.13 6.54
N LYS A 314 3.65 23.82 6.31
CA LYS A 314 4.41 23.15 5.25
C LYS A 314 3.52 23.06 4.01
N GLU A 315 3.93 23.75 2.95
CA GLU A 315 3.34 23.55 1.63
C GLU A 315 3.71 22.15 1.14
N VAL A 316 2.72 21.44 0.61
CA VAL A 316 2.94 20.19 -0.11
C VAL A 316 3.35 20.62 -1.52
N PRO A 317 4.55 20.28 -2.02
CA PRO A 317 4.85 20.49 -3.42
C PRO A 317 3.93 19.55 -4.21
N PHE A 318 2.92 20.12 -4.86
CA PHE A 318 2.08 19.43 -5.83
C PHE A 318 2.83 19.34 -7.17
#